data_AF-A0A151WS46-F1
#
_entry.id   AF-A0A151WS46-F1
#
_cell.length_a   1.000
_cell.length_b   1.000
_cell.length_c   1.000
_cell.angle_alpha   90.00
_cell.angle_beta   90.00
_cell.angle_gamma   90.00
#
_symmetry.space_group_name_H-M   'P 1'
#
loop_
_entity.id
_entity.type
_entity.pdbx_description
1 polymer ?
#
loop_
_entity_poly.entity_id
_entity_poly.type
_entity_poly.pdbx_seq_one_letter_code
_entity_poly.pdbx_strand_id
1 'polypeptide(L)'
;MSDIRKKANHLAVFKRRTKNEDNNELSRSIIIEARKTGQLNLSSKGLSTVPDRIWNINELTEKELRDLHFELDYEPLEERWWEQESLKMLDLSCNSLTVINNKIELLTELNTLNLHSNLLEELPPEIGSLRKLKVLNLSDNRLKDLPHEFYMLEELCELYLRSNQISILEPEIGDLIMLTHMDLSYNNLRELPIGMGYLVRLKTLNLCQNMIKELPPDVTSMRSLKTLDISFNQLETIPPLGELRKVERIMFQSNNLQEFPDISGCSALTVLHLDNNNIPEIDPQRLEAVGHLKQLTMQNNTIEVIPEEIIKLINLEVFDLSHNNISLVPYCIGILPNLKQFLIEGNNIKNVRGDIIRCGTPRILTHIRQTVDVNTSMNTRELLQPNASNSIHPDKYMMKNTRLFSLAGQNLSEISEEVMEDAAEASVTTIDLSRNKLSGLPNKMSAIVTVIDLKLTSNHLASLPEWIGEKYKCLQVLDISKNHLQSLPSNIGCLKYLRDIDISFNRFTELPEAIYDVEALESLIANDNQIAKIDVPMLEKLKRLAVLNLTNNNIAHVPPELGNLKNLRNLLLSGNCFKYPRQAILMKDTEEILSYLRNLIPQ
;
A
#
# COMPACT_ATOMS: atom_id res chain seq x y z
N MET A 1 11.45 -22.35 -5.71
CA MET A 1 12.78 -22.76 -5.19
C MET A 1 13.37 -21.57 -4.45
N SER A 2 13.30 -21.60 -3.12
CA SER A 2 14.09 -20.72 -2.26
C SER A 2 14.66 -21.59 -1.14
N ASP A 3 15.95 -21.89 -1.28
CA ASP A 3 16.76 -22.65 -0.33
C ASP A 3 16.86 -21.89 1.00
N ILE A 4 15.89 -22.12 1.89
CA ILE A 4 16.11 -21.93 3.32
C ILE A 4 16.99 -23.11 3.74
N ARG A 5 18.30 -22.84 3.83
CA ARG A 5 19.26 -23.76 4.44
C ARG A 5 18.74 -24.17 5.82
N LYS A 6 18.16 -25.38 5.90
CA LYS A 6 17.97 -26.09 7.16
C LYS A 6 19.30 -26.01 7.90
N LYS A 7 19.34 -25.33 9.05
CA LYS A 7 20.42 -25.53 10.02
C LYS A 7 20.27 -26.96 10.51
N ALA A 8 20.82 -27.91 9.75
CA ALA A 8 20.90 -29.29 10.16
C ALA A 8 21.70 -29.30 11.46
N ASN A 9 21.06 -29.73 12.54
CA ASN A 9 21.73 -29.84 13.83
C ASN A 9 22.77 -30.96 13.71
N HIS A 10 24.02 -30.58 13.41
CA HIS A 10 25.11 -31.50 13.04
C HIS A 10 25.37 -32.58 14.09
N LEU A 11 24.96 -32.38 15.35
CA LEU A 11 25.06 -33.35 16.44
C LEU A 11 24.13 -34.57 16.27
N ALA A 12 22.93 -34.39 15.70
CA ALA A 12 21.96 -35.48 15.52
C ALA A 12 22.36 -36.44 14.38
N VAL A 13 23.25 -36.02 13.48
CA VAL A 13 23.63 -36.77 12.26
C VAL A 13 24.64 -37.89 12.55
N PHE A 14 25.40 -37.81 13.65
CA PHE A 14 26.52 -38.74 13.90
C PHE A 14 26.31 -39.76 15.04
N LYS A 15 25.36 -39.52 15.96
CA LYS A 15 24.99 -40.47 17.02
C LYS A 15 23.61 -40.14 17.59
N ARG A 16 22.70 -41.12 17.67
CA ARG A 16 21.42 -40.96 18.40
C ARG A 16 21.75 -40.83 19.89
N ARG A 17 21.45 -39.67 20.51
CA ARG A 17 21.63 -39.47 21.95
C ARG A 17 20.82 -40.50 22.74
N THR A 18 21.36 -40.93 23.87
CA THR A 18 20.64 -41.78 24.82
C THR A 18 19.87 -40.92 25.82
N LYS A 19 18.82 -41.48 26.44
CA LYS A 19 18.04 -40.79 27.48
C LYS A 19 18.91 -40.25 28.62
N ASN A 20 19.98 -40.96 28.98
CA ASN A 20 20.94 -40.51 30.00
C ASN A 20 21.77 -39.29 29.55
N GLU A 21 22.18 -39.24 28.28
CA GLU A 21 22.89 -38.09 27.70
C GLU A 21 21.97 -36.85 27.58
N ASP A 22 20.67 -37.06 27.37
CA ASP A 22 19.66 -35.99 27.38
C ASP A 22 19.40 -35.49 28.81
N ASN A 23 19.24 -36.40 29.78
CA ASN A 23 19.06 -36.06 31.20
C ASN A 23 20.25 -35.27 31.78
N ASN A 24 21.47 -35.54 31.32
CA ASN A 24 22.68 -34.83 31.76
C ASN A 24 22.76 -33.38 31.23
N GLU A 25 21.92 -32.98 30.27
CA GLU A 25 21.89 -31.60 29.77
C GLU A 25 21.31 -30.62 30.80
N LEU A 26 20.48 -31.10 31.74
CA LEU A 26 19.99 -30.31 32.88
C LEU A 26 20.99 -30.33 34.03
N SER A 27 21.91 -29.38 34.00
CA SER A 27 22.76 -29.07 35.14
C SER A 27 22.00 -28.34 36.25
N ARG A 28 22.52 -28.40 37.49
CA ARG A 28 21.95 -27.71 38.66
C ARG A 28 21.80 -26.20 38.42
N SER A 29 22.75 -25.57 37.71
CA SER A 29 22.71 -24.14 37.39
C SER A 29 21.53 -23.79 36.47
N ILE A 30 21.27 -24.60 35.43
CA ILE A 30 20.14 -24.39 34.51
C ILE A 30 18.80 -24.51 35.24
N ILE A 31 18.68 -25.48 36.14
CA ILE A 31 17.47 -25.67 36.96
C ILE A 31 17.24 -24.47 37.88
N ILE A 32 18.29 -23.98 38.55
CA ILE A 32 18.21 -22.80 39.42
C ILE A 32 17.82 -21.56 38.62
N GLU A 33 18.42 -21.34 37.45
CA GLU A 33 18.08 -20.22 36.57
C GLU A 33 16.63 -20.28 36.08
N ALA A 34 16.16 -21.48 35.72
CA ALA A 34 14.77 -21.69 35.31
C ALA A 34 13.78 -21.44 36.45
N ARG A 35 14.12 -21.82 37.69
CA ARG A 35 13.31 -21.52 38.88
C ARG A 35 13.28 -20.02 39.20
N LYS A 36 14.39 -19.30 38.98
CA LYS A 36 14.45 -17.84 39.22
C LYS A 36 13.69 -17.02 38.19
N THR A 37 13.66 -17.47 36.94
CA THR A 37 13.12 -16.70 35.81
C THR A 37 11.75 -17.19 35.33
N GLY A 38 11.35 -18.40 35.71
CA GLY A 38 10.21 -19.09 35.13
C GLY A 38 10.39 -19.46 33.66
N GLN A 39 11.62 -19.45 33.12
CA GLN A 39 11.91 -19.73 31.71
C GLN A 39 12.98 -20.81 31.57
N LEU A 40 12.76 -21.78 30.68
CA LEU A 40 13.73 -22.82 30.36
C LEU A 40 13.94 -22.92 28.86
N ASN A 41 15.18 -22.70 28.41
CA ASN A 41 15.57 -22.84 27.01
C ASN A 41 16.53 -24.02 26.83
N LEU A 42 16.06 -25.03 26.11
CA LEU A 42 16.81 -26.22 25.71
C LEU A 42 16.78 -26.40 24.18
N SER A 43 16.69 -25.29 23.44
CA SER A 43 16.69 -25.30 21.99
C SER A 43 18.05 -25.73 21.43
N SER A 44 18.02 -26.36 20.24
CA SER A 44 19.22 -26.74 19.47
C SER A 44 20.22 -27.68 20.18
N LYS A 45 19.82 -28.37 21.24
CA LYS A 45 20.68 -29.29 22.01
C LYS A 45 20.82 -30.69 21.39
N GLY A 46 20.06 -30.98 20.35
CA GLY A 46 20.04 -32.28 19.69
C GLY A 46 19.36 -33.37 20.53
N LEU A 47 18.42 -32.97 21.40
CA LEU A 47 17.71 -33.87 22.31
C LEU A 47 16.89 -34.89 21.51
N SER A 48 16.96 -36.15 21.93
CA SER A 48 16.11 -37.23 21.40
C SER A 48 14.86 -37.46 22.25
N THR A 49 14.98 -37.17 23.55
CA THR A 49 13.93 -37.27 24.55
C THR A 49 13.95 -36.02 25.42
N VAL A 50 12.78 -35.62 25.91
CA VAL A 50 12.68 -34.52 26.87
C VAL A 50 13.22 -35.01 28.22
N PRO A 51 14.19 -34.31 28.84
CA PRO A 51 14.72 -34.73 30.11
C PRO A 51 13.67 -34.83 31.24
N ASP A 52 13.76 -35.88 32.05
CA ASP A 52 12.71 -36.20 33.05
C ASP A 52 12.57 -35.13 34.14
N ARG A 53 13.65 -34.39 34.42
CA ARG A 53 13.68 -33.39 35.49
C ARG A 53 12.87 -32.14 35.17
N ILE A 54 12.54 -31.89 33.90
CA ILE A 54 11.75 -30.73 33.46
C ILE A 54 10.33 -30.79 34.04
N TRP A 55 9.73 -31.98 34.02
CA TRP A 55 8.34 -32.19 34.46
C TRP A 55 8.13 -31.85 35.94
N ASN A 56 9.17 -32.05 36.76
CA ASN A 56 9.16 -31.81 38.20
C ASN A 56 10.17 -30.72 38.58
N ILE A 57 10.39 -29.73 37.70
CA ILE A 57 11.44 -28.71 37.91
C ILE A 57 11.20 -27.87 39.16
N ASN A 58 9.92 -27.65 39.52
CA ASN A 58 9.54 -26.90 40.72
C ASN A 58 9.67 -27.77 42.00
N GLU A 59 9.72 -29.10 41.91
CA GLU A 59 9.86 -29.94 43.10
C GLU A 59 11.33 -30.04 43.54
N LEU A 60 11.62 -29.71 44.80
CA LEU A 60 12.94 -29.93 45.38
C LEU A 60 13.19 -31.43 45.58
N THR A 61 14.36 -31.91 45.14
CA THR A 61 14.83 -33.26 45.45
C THR A 61 15.24 -33.38 46.92
N GLU A 62 15.27 -34.61 47.47
CA GLU A 62 15.78 -34.83 48.83
C GLU A 62 17.20 -34.28 49.05
N LYS A 63 18.04 -34.29 48.01
CA LYS A 63 19.39 -33.73 48.07
C LYS A 63 19.35 -32.20 48.16
N GLU A 64 18.53 -31.54 47.34
CA GLU A 64 18.34 -30.09 47.41
C GLU A 64 17.71 -29.65 48.74
N LEU A 65 16.79 -30.45 49.31
CA LEU A 65 16.22 -30.24 50.64
C LEU A 65 17.28 -30.34 51.75
N ARG A 66 18.22 -31.29 51.65
CA ARG A 66 19.34 -31.39 52.58
C ARG A 66 20.29 -30.21 52.44
N ASP A 67 20.67 -29.84 51.22
CA ASP A 67 21.55 -28.69 50.95
C ASP A 67 20.94 -27.38 51.47
N LEU A 68 19.62 -27.19 51.30
CA LEU A 68 18.89 -26.03 51.83
C LEU A 68 18.97 -25.94 53.36
N HIS A 69 18.93 -27.08 54.06
CA HIS A 69 19.06 -27.14 55.52
C HIS A 69 20.43 -26.63 55.99
N PHE A 70 21.49 -26.87 55.22
CA PHE A 70 22.85 -26.40 55.52
C PHE A 70 23.06 -24.92 55.17
N GLU A 71 22.42 -24.40 54.13
CA GLU A 71 22.57 -23.00 53.71
C GLU A 71 21.86 -22.00 54.62
N LEU A 72 20.74 -22.39 55.25
CA LEU A 72 20.04 -21.53 56.23
C LEU A 72 20.88 -21.19 57.47
N ASP A 73 21.90 -22.01 57.77
CA ASP A 73 22.80 -21.85 58.90
C ASP A 73 24.03 -20.95 58.59
N TYR A 74 24.19 -20.47 57.35
CA TYR A 74 25.35 -19.67 56.88
C TYR A 74 24.93 -18.30 56.33
N GLU A 75 25.69 -17.24 56.64
CA GLU A 75 25.45 -15.89 56.09
C GLU A 75 25.63 -15.88 54.55
N PRO A 76 24.66 -15.34 53.77
CA PRO A 76 24.51 -15.70 52.36
C PRO A 76 25.46 -14.91 51.45
N LEU A 77 26.36 -15.63 50.77
CA LEU A 77 27.06 -15.15 49.57
C LEU A 77 26.34 -15.52 48.27
N GLU A 78 25.32 -16.40 48.31
CA GLU A 78 24.56 -16.82 47.14
C GLU A 78 23.08 -16.40 47.20
N GLU A 79 22.57 -15.96 46.06
CA GLU A 79 21.17 -15.62 45.81
C GLU A 79 20.24 -16.78 46.18
N ARG A 80 19.10 -16.47 46.82
CA ARG A 80 18.06 -17.41 47.29
C ARG A 80 17.50 -18.32 46.18
N TRP A 81 18.22 -19.36 45.80
CA TRP A 81 17.87 -20.26 44.68
C TRP A 81 16.67 -21.17 44.98
N TRP A 82 16.20 -21.15 46.23
CA TRP A 82 14.99 -21.83 46.69
C TRP A 82 13.71 -21.00 46.49
N GLU A 83 13.80 -19.71 46.15
CA GLU A 83 12.64 -18.94 45.68
C GLU A 83 12.31 -19.42 44.25
N GLN A 84 11.10 -19.93 44.07
CA GLN A 84 10.68 -20.58 42.83
C GLN A 84 9.54 -19.81 42.18
N GLU A 85 9.78 -19.40 40.94
CA GLU A 85 8.73 -19.03 40.00
C GLU A 85 8.33 -20.28 39.20
N SER A 86 7.02 -20.49 39.03
CA SER A 86 6.53 -21.58 38.19
C SER A 86 6.98 -21.38 36.74
N LEU A 87 7.24 -22.49 36.05
CA LEU A 87 7.70 -22.46 34.66
C LEU A 87 6.59 -21.90 33.75
N LYS A 88 6.84 -20.70 33.21
CA LYS A 88 5.96 -19.96 32.30
C LYS A 88 6.36 -20.09 30.83
N MET A 89 7.64 -20.31 30.54
CA MET A 89 8.15 -20.47 29.18
C MET A 89 9.04 -21.69 29.07
N LEU A 90 8.76 -22.55 28.09
CA LEU A 90 9.55 -23.73 27.77
C LEU A 90 9.88 -23.74 26.28
N ASP A 91 11.17 -23.67 25.97
CA ASP A 91 11.68 -23.79 24.60
C ASP A 91 12.45 -25.09 24.42
N LEU A 92 11.90 -25.98 23.60
CA LEU A 92 12.43 -27.28 23.20
C LEU A 92 12.65 -27.35 21.67
N SER A 93 12.73 -26.21 21.00
CA SER A 93 12.84 -26.11 19.54
C SER A 93 14.16 -26.63 18.96
N CYS A 94 14.19 -26.93 17.66
CA CYS A 94 15.39 -27.34 16.93
C CYS A 94 16.09 -28.61 17.50
N ASN A 95 15.30 -29.55 18.02
CA ASN A 95 15.78 -30.83 18.54
C ASN A 95 15.35 -32.00 17.62
N SER A 96 15.41 -33.23 18.12
CA SER A 96 15.00 -34.44 17.39
C SER A 96 13.94 -35.22 18.17
N LEU A 97 13.06 -34.50 18.87
CA LEU A 97 11.99 -35.08 19.68
C LEU A 97 10.94 -35.72 18.77
N THR A 98 10.57 -36.97 19.06
CA THR A 98 9.51 -37.68 18.33
C THR A 98 8.18 -37.72 19.08
N VAL A 99 8.22 -37.63 20.42
CA VAL A 99 7.04 -37.71 21.31
C VAL A 99 7.26 -36.77 22.50
N ILE A 100 6.18 -36.16 22.98
CA ILE A 100 6.13 -35.42 24.25
C ILE A 100 5.49 -36.30 25.31
N ASN A 101 6.08 -36.33 26.50
CA ASN A 101 5.59 -37.15 27.61
C ASN A 101 4.27 -36.59 28.17
N ASN A 102 3.36 -37.46 28.59
CA ASN A 102 2.07 -37.07 29.19
C ASN A 102 2.21 -36.22 30.46
N LYS A 103 3.35 -36.30 31.15
CA LYS A 103 3.70 -35.44 32.29
C LYS A 103 3.74 -33.93 32.00
N ILE A 104 3.55 -33.52 30.75
CA ILE A 104 3.33 -32.12 30.41
C ILE A 104 2.15 -31.50 31.17
N GLU A 105 1.17 -32.30 31.60
CA GLU A 105 0.06 -31.85 32.45
C GLU A 105 0.50 -31.17 33.75
N LEU A 106 1.70 -31.47 34.26
CA LEU A 106 2.23 -30.90 35.50
C LEU A 106 2.63 -29.42 35.35
N LEU A 107 2.82 -28.95 34.12
CA LEU A 107 3.29 -27.59 33.81
C LEU A 107 2.11 -26.61 33.62
N THR A 108 1.12 -26.63 34.52
CA THR A 108 -0.15 -25.89 34.37
C THR A 108 -0.02 -24.36 34.27
N GLU A 109 1.10 -23.79 34.71
CA GLU A 109 1.40 -22.35 34.67
C GLU A 109 2.10 -21.89 33.38
N LEU A 110 2.28 -22.79 32.41
CA LEU A 110 2.98 -22.50 31.16
C LEU A 110 2.17 -21.54 30.27
N ASN A 111 2.77 -20.41 29.93
CA ASN A 111 2.21 -19.41 29.02
C ASN A 111 2.74 -19.58 27.59
N THR A 112 3.97 -20.07 27.43
CA THR A 112 4.62 -20.21 26.12
C THR A 112 5.33 -21.55 26.00
N LEU A 113 4.97 -22.30 24.97
CA LEU A 113 5.59 -23.57 24.63
C LEU A 113 6.10 -23.51 23.19
N ASN A 114 7.42 -23.64 23.04
CA ASN A 114 8.05 -23.70 21.73
C ASN A 114 8.61 -25.10 21.46
N LEU A 115 8.09 -25.75 20.43
CA LEU A 115 8.41 -27.10 20.00
C LEU A 115 8.74 -27.16 18.51
N HIS A 116 9.00 -26.01 17.87
CA HIS A 116 9.23 -25.99 16.42
C HIS A 116 10.49 -26.76 16.00
N SER A 117 10.52 -27.20 14.74
CA SER A 117 11.66 -27.90 14.14
C SER A 117 12.09 -29.15 14.93
N ASN A 118 11.12 -30.02 15.19
CA ASN A 118 11.30 -31.34 15.80
C ASN A 118 10.77 -32.44 14.85
N LEU A 119 10.54 -33.65 15.36
CA LEU A 119 10.05 -34.80 14.61
C LEU A 119 8.74 -35.34 15.21
N LEU A 120 7.95 -34.49 15.86
CA LEU A 120 6.71 -34.90 16.55
C LEU A 120 5.67 -35.39 15.55
N GLU A 121 5.17 -36.61 15.76
CA GLU A 121 4.11 -37.21 14.93
C GLU A 121 2.71 -37.02 15.52
N GLU A 122 2.64 -36.92 16.85
CA GLU A 122 1.41 -36.72 17.62
C GLU A 122 1.68 -35.83 18.86
N LEU A 123 0.61 -35.26 19.40
CA LEU A 123 0.63 -34.58 20.69
C LEU A 123 -0.10 -35.43 21.74
N PRO A 124 0.40 -35.46 23.00
CA PRO A 124 -0.31 -36.11 24.08
C PRO A 124 -1.63 -35.36 24.38
N PRO A 125 -2.75 -36.08 24.63
CA PRO A 125 -4.03 -35.47 25.07
C PRO A 125 -3.88 -34.52 26.26
N GLU A 126 -2.94 -34.82 27.15
CA GLU A 126 -2.62 -34.06 28.35
C GLU A 126 -2.15 -32.62 28.07
N ILE A 127 -1.85 -32.27 26.81
CA ILE A 127 -1.58 -30.87 26.41
C ILE A 127 -2.77 -29.96 26.73
N GLY A 128 -4.00 -30.48 26.69
CA GLY A 128 -5.22 -29.75 27.03
C GLY A 128 -5.28 -29.25 28.48
N SER A 129 -4.45 -29.80 29.37
CA SER A 129 -4.35 -29.35 30.76
C SER A 129 -3.68 -27.98 30.91
N LEU A 130 -2.96 -27.50 29.89
CA LEU A 130 -2.22 -26.23 29.90
C LEU A 130 -3.12 -25.01 29.67
N ARG A 131 -4.15 -24.81 30.49
CA ARG A 131 -5.20 -23.79 30.29
C ARG A 131 -4.72 -22.33 30.25
N LYS A 132 -3.50 -22.04 30.77
CA LYS A 132 -2.87 -20.71 30.75
C LYS A 132 -2.00 -20.46 29.50
N LEU A 133 -1.91 -21.44 28.60
CA LEU A 133 -1.05 -21.34 27.44
C LEU A 133 -1.57 -20.28 26.47
N LYS A 134 -0.71 -19.31 26.15
CA LYS A 134 -1.02 -18.19 25.25
C LYS A 134 -0.34 -18.33 23.91
N VAL A 135 0.84 -18.93 23.87
CA VAL A 135 1.64 -19.08 22.66
C VAL A 135 2.09 -20.53 22.53
N LEU A 136 1.71 -21.17 21.43
CA LEU A 136 2.11 -22.54 21.11
C LEU A 136 2.70 -22.58 19.70
N ASN A 137 3.98 -22.94 19.61
CA ASN A 137 4.66 -23.12 18.33
C ASN A 137 5.04 -24.59 18.13
N LEU A 138 4.43 -25.20 17.13
CA LEU A 138 4.59 -26.59 16.71
C LEU A 138 5.03 -26.69 15.25
N SER A 139 5.53 -25.61 14.67
CA SER A 139 5.94 -25.54 13.26
C SER A 139 7.06 -26.53 12.93
N ASP A 140 7.18 -26.95 11.67
CA ASP A 140 8.21 -27.88 11.19
C ASP A 140 8.28 -29.18 12.01
N ASN A 141 7.13 -29.86 12.15
CA ASN A 141 7.02 -31.20 12.75
C ASN A 141 6.37 -32.17 11.74
N ARG A 142 5.85 -33.30 12.21
CA ARG A 142 5.18 -34.33 11.39
C ARG A 142 3.76 -34.62 11.88
N LEU A 143 3.14 -33.64 12.54
CA LEU A 143 1.81 -33.81 13.14
C LEU A 143 0.78 -34.09 12.05
N LYS A 144 -0.02 -35.13 12.24
CA LYS A 144 -1.09 -35.51 11.31
C LYS A 144 -2.44 -34.96 11.73
N ASP A 145 -2.70 -34.92 13.03
CA ASP A 145 -3.94 -34.46 13.65
C ASP A 145 -3.64 -33.82 15.01
N LEU A 146 -4.63 -33.12 15.58
CA LEU A 146 -4.58 -32.56 16.93
C LEU A 146 -5.52 -33.38 17.83
N PRO A 147 -5.14 -33.71 19.08
CA PRO A 147 -6.03 -34.43 19.99
C PRO A 147 -7.23 -33.57 20.39
N HIS A 148 -8.39 -34.17 20.66
CA HIS A 148 -9.62 -33.42 21.02
C HIS A 148 -9.43 -32.51 22.25
N GLU A 149 -8.62 -32.93 23.22
CA GLU A 149 -8.28 -32.14 24.42
C GLU A 149 -7.50 -30.85 24.08
N PHE A 150 -6.87 -30.76 22.90
CA PHE A 150 -6.19 -29.55 22.44
C PHE A 150 -7.11 -28.32 22.41
N TYR A 151 -8.38 -28.51 22.07
CA TYR A 151 -9.34 -27.41 21.96
C TYR A 151 -9.77 -26.86 23.33
N MET A 152 -9.31 -27.43 24.45
CA MET A 152 -9.53 -26.92 25.81
C MET A 152 -8.58 -25.75 26.19
N LEU A 153 -7.68 -25.34 25.29
CA LEU A 153 -6.71 -24.26 25.48
C LEU A 153 -7.34 -22.86 25.31
N GLU A 154 -8.32 -22.52 26.16
CA GLU A 154 -9.17 -21.32 26.04
C GLU A 154 -8.41 -19.98 26.02
N GLU A 155 -7.23 -19.88 26.65
CA GLU A 155 -6.39 -18.67 26.66
C GLU A 155 -5.42 -18.55 25.48
N LEU A 156 -5.43 -19.50 24.53
CA LEU A 156 -4.47 -19.50 23.42
C LEU A 156 -4.68 -18.29 22.52
N CYS A 157 -3.62 -17.51 22.32
CA CYS A 157 -3.61 -16.29 21.52
C CYS A 157 -2.85 -16.46 20.20
N GLU A 158 -1.80 -17.29 20.18
CA GLU A 158 -0.97 -17.54 19.01
C GLU A 158 -0.73 -19.04 18.82
N LEU A 159 -1.09 -19.54 17.64
CA LEU A 159 -0.92 -20.93 17.25
C LEU A 159 -0.15 -21.03 15.93
N TYR A 160 1.02 -21.67 15.98
CA TYR A 160 1.84 -21.90 14.79
C TYR A 160 1.98 -23.40 14.54
N LEU A 161 1.39 -23.88 13.45
CA LEU A 161 1.35 -25.28 13.00
C LEU A 161 1.93 -25.42 11.58
N ARG A 162 2.69 -24.43 11.11
CA ARG A 162 3.29 -24.41 9.77
C ARG A 162 4.12 -25.66 9.49
N SER A 163 4.09 -26.18 8.26
CA SER A 163 4.96 -27.29 7.83
C SER A 163 4.78 -28.55 8.69
N ASN A 164 3.53 -28.98 8.80
CA ASN A 164 3.12 -30.27 9.37
C ASN A 164 2.41 -31.12 8.30
N GLN A 165 1.74 -32.19 8.71
CA GLN A 165 1.01 -33.09 7.81
C GLN A 165 -0.50 -33.06 8.09
N ILE A 166 -1.00 -31.96 8.68
CA ILE A 166 -2.38 -31.87 9.16
C ILE A 166 -3.35 -31.94 7.98
N SER A 167 -4.29 -32.88 8.04
CA SER A 167 -5.22 -33.14 6.94
C SER A 167 -6.65 -32.65 7.21
N ILE A 168 -7.07 -32.70 8.47
CA ILE A 168 -8.40 -32.31 8.96
C ILE A 168 -8.21 -31.42 10.18
N LEU A 169 -9.10 -30.44 10.33
CA LEU A 169 -9.20 -29.60 11.52
C LEU A 169 -10.62 -29.75 12.08
N GLU A 170 -10.76 -30.03 13.36
CA GLU A 170 -12.08 -30.27 13.97
C GLU A 170 -12.82 -28.92 14.20
N PRO A 171 -14.17 -28.89 14.14
CA PRO A 171 -14.97 -27.68 14.38
C PRO A 171 -14.69 -26.95 15.69
N GLU A 172 -14.27 -27.69 16.71
CA GLU A 172 -13.88 -27.24 18.04
C GLU A 172 -12.71 -26.23 18.00
N ILE A 173 -12.00 -26.08 16.87
CA ILE A 173 -11.06 -24.97 16.69
C ILE A 173 -11.72 -23.60 16.91
N GLY A 174 -13.03 -23.48 16.64
CA GLY A 174 -13.83 -22.29 16.89
C GLY A 174 -13.93 -21.90 18.37
N ASP A 175 -13.69 -22.83 19.30
CA ASP A 175 -13.75 -22.60 20.75
C ASP A 175 -12.54 -21.82 21.27
N LEU A 176 -11.45 -21.74 20.49
CA LEU A 176 -10.25 -20.98 20.82
C LEU A 176 -10.42 -19.47 20.56
N ILE A 177 -11.45 -18.87 21.16
CA ILE A 177 -11.92 -17.50 20.92
C ILE A 177 -10.87 -16.40 21.19
N MET A 178 -9.81 -16.72 21.93
CA MET A 178 -8.72 -15.79 22.26
C MET A 178 -7.67 -15.70 21.15
N LEU A 179 -7.73 -16.56 20.12
CA LEU A 179 -6.75 -16.58 19.05
C LEU A 179 -6.73 -15.26 18.27
N THR A 180 -5.50 -14.79 18.06
CA THR A 180 -5.18 -13.58 17.32
C THR A 180 -4.32 -13.88 16.10
N HIS A 181 -3.46 -14.90 16.16
CA HIS A 181 -2.62 -15.35 15.05
C HIS A 181 -2.70 -16.86 14.93
N MET A 182 -2.96 -17.32 13.71
CA MET A 182 -2.98 -18.75 13.37
C MET A 182 -2.23 -18.98 12.06
N ASP A 183 -1.19 -19.81 12.10
CA ASP A 183 -0.44 -20.24 10.93
C ASP A 183 -0.58 -21.76 10.73
N LEU A 184 -1.30 -22.14 9.68
CA LEU A 184 -1.54 -23.52 9.22
C LEU A 184 -0.91 -23.75 7.85
N SER A 185 0.03 -22.89 7.42
CA SER A 185 0.62 -23.00 6.09
C SER A 185 1.47 -24.27 5.91
N TYR A 186 1.64 -24.73 4.67
CA TYR A 186 2.39 -25.95 4.35
C TYR A 186 1.85 -27.19 5.10
N ASN A 187 0.54 -27.43 5.01
CA ASN A 187 -0.11 -28.62 5.55
C ASN A 187 -0.87 -29.34 4.42
N ASN A 188 -1.66 -30.36 4.77
CA ASN A 188 -2.44 -31.16 3.84
C ASN A 188 -3.96 -30.90 3.96
N LEU A 189 -4.37 -29.72 4.44
CA LEU A 189 -5.77 -29.40 4.70
C LEU A 189 -6.56 -29.40 3.38
N ARG A 190 -7.69 -30.11 3.35
CA ARG A 190 -8.60 -30.17 2.19
C ARG A 190 -9.81 -29.25 2.31
N GLU A 191 -10.24 -29.01 3.54
CA GLU A 191 -11.38 -28.19 3.90
C GLU A 191 -11.10 -27.50 5.24
N LEU A 192 -11.85 -26.45 5.52
CA LEU A 192 -11.88 -25.81 6.83
C LEU A 192 -13.22 -26.11 7.48
N PRO A 193 -13.26 -26.38 8.79
CA PRO A 193 -14.49 -26.75 9.47
C PRO A 193 -15.42 -25.54 9.61
N ILE A 194 -16.73 -25.83 9.55
CA ILE A 194 -17.77 -24.88 9.91
C ILE A 194 -17.67 -24.65 11.42
N GLY A 195 -17.56 -23.39 11.85
CA GLY A 195 -17.29 -22.99 13.23
C GLY A 195 -16.02 -22.14 13.36
N MET A 196 -15.11 -22.19 12.37
CA MET A 196 -13.90 -21.35 12.37
C MET A 196 -14.23 -19.85 12.36
N GLY A 197 -15.43 -19.46 11.87
CA GLY A 197 -15.94 -18.10 11.92
C GLY A 197 -16.10 -17.51 13.32
N TYR A 198 -16.16 -18.33 14.38
CA TYR A 198 -16.26 -17.87 15.78
C TYR A 198 -14.97 -17.24 16.32
N LEU A 199 -13.86 -17.35 15.59
CA LEU A 199 -12.57 -16.72 15.91
C LEU A 199 -12.58 -15.21 15.66
N VAL A 200 -13.49 -14.49 16.33
CA VAL A 200 -13.78 -13.06 16.12
C VAL A 200 -12.63 -12.13 16.48
N ARG A 201 -11.62 -12.62 17.23
CA ARG A 201 -10.41 -11.87 17.61
C ARG A 201 -9.22 -12.12 16.68
N LEU A 202 -9.34 -13.07 15.74
CA LEU A 202 -8.28 -13.44 14.84
C LEU A 202 -7.92 -12.24 13.94
N LYS A 203 -6.63 -11.92 13.87
CA LYS A 203 -6.08 -10.82 13.07
C LYS A 203 -5.33 -11.35 11.87
N THR A 204 -4.65 -12.48 12.01
CA THR A 204 -3.86 -13.09 10.95
C THR A 204 -4.20 -14.57 10.83
N LEU A 205 -4.62 -14.97 9.64
CA LEU A 205 -4.84 -16.36 9.26
C LEU A 205 -3.98 -16.68 8.04
N ASN A 206 -3.06 -17.63 8.21
CA ASN A 206 -2.22 -18.12 7.12
C ASN A 206 -2.52 -19.59 6.83
N LEU A 207 -3.01 -19.85 5.62
CA LEU A 207 -3.39 -21.15 5.07
C LEU A 207 -2.62 -21.46 3.77
N CYS A 208 -1.56 -20.71 3.49
CA CYS A 208 -0.74 -20.85 2.29
C CYS A 208 -0.24 -22.29 2.11
N GLN A 209 -0.23 -22.81 0.87
CA GLN A 209 0.21 -24.17 0.55
C GLN A 209 -0.55 -25.25 1.34
N ASN A 210 -1.83 -25.39 1.00
CA ASN A 210 -2.68 -26.50 1.42
C ASN A 210 -3.42 -27.06 0.17
N MET A 211 -4.43 -27.90 0.37
CA MET A 211 -5.26 -28.48 -0.70
C MET A 211 -6.72 -28.02 -0.59
N ILE A 212 -6.96 -26.81 -0.08
CA ILE A 212 -8.29 -26.28 0.21
C ILE A 212 -9.03 -25.98 -1.09
N LYS A 213 -10.26 -26.49 -1.24
CA LYS A 213 -11.11 -26.29 -2.43
C LYS A 213 -12.16 -25.20 -2.29
N GLU A 214 -12.67 -25.01 -1.07
CA GLU A 214 -13.67 -24.00 -0.76
C GLU A 214 -13.43 -23.41 0.62
N LEU A 215 -13.87 -22.17 0.82
CA LEU A 215 -13.91 -21.53 2.13
C LEU A 215 -15.31 -21.63 2.72
N PRO A 216 -15.44 -22.01 4.00
CA PRO A 216 -16.75 -22.09 4.61
C PRO A 216 -17.31 -20.66 4.79
N PRO A 217 -18.64 -20.51 4.67
CA PRO A 217 -19.28 -19.18 4.58
C PRO A 217 -19.13 -18.35 5.86
N ASP A 218 -18.91 -19.00 7.00
CA ASP A 218 -18.70 -18.39 8.31
C ASP A 218 -17.33 -17.70 8.45
N VAL A 219 -16.35 -17.93 7.56
CA VAL A 219 -15.07 -17.19 7.51
C VAL A 219 -15.29 -15.67 7.48
N THR A 220 -16.38 -15.23 6.85
CA THR A 220 -16.82 -13.84 6.77
C THR A 220 -17.12 -13.21 8.13
N SER A 221 -17.38 -14.02 9.16
CA SER A 221 -17.69 -13.57 10.53
C SER A 221 -16.45 -13.18 11.34
N MET A 222 -15.23 -13.40 10.84
CA MET A 222 -13.98 -13.01 11.49
C MET A 222 -13.72 -11.50 11.37
N ARG A 223 -14.53 -10.69 12.06
CA ARG A 223 -14.57 -9.21 11.95
C ARG A 223 -13.27 -8.48 12.35
N SER A 224 -12.35 -9.14 13.04
CA SER A 224 -11.05 -8.56 13.42
C SER A 224 -9.91 -8.89 12.45
N LEU A 225 -10.19 -9.70 11.42
CA LEU A 225 -9.18 -10.18 10.49
C LEU A 225 -8.57 -9.03 9.70
N LYS A 226 -7.24 -8.97 9.69
CA LYS A 226 -6.43 -7.98 8.97
C LYS A 226 -5.69 -8.59 7.79
N THR A 227 -5.24 -9.83 7.94
CA THR A 227 -4.45 -10.52 6.92
C THR A 227 -4.97 -11.93 6.74
N LEU A 228 -5.33 -12.24 5.50
CA LEU A 228 -5.78 -13.56 5.06
C LEU A 228 -4.87 -14.04 3.93
N ASP A 229 -4.12 -15.11 4.19
CA ASP A 229 -3.33 -15.79 3.16
C ASP A 229 -3.91 -17.17 2.89
N ILE A 230 -4.40 -17.40 1.67
CA ILE A 230 -4.85 -18.72 1.20
C ILE A 230 -4.23 -19.01 -0.16
N SER A 231 -3.01 -18.51 -0.38
CA SER A 231 -2.28 -18.74 -1.62
C SER A 231 -1.85 -20.20 -1.78
N PHE A 232 -1.60 -20.63 -3.01
CA PHE A 232 -1.17 -22.00 -3.33
C PHE A 232 -2.13 -23.06 -2.79
N ASN A 233 -3.42 -22.93 -3.10
CA ASN A 233 -4.47 -23.87 -2.77
C ASN A 233 -5.21 -24.30 -4.05
N GLN A 234 -6.37 -24.92 -3.91
CA GLN A 234 -7.20 -25.41 -5.02
C GLN A 234 -8.55 -24.69 -5.06
N LEU A 235 -8.63 -23.45 -4.56
CA LEU A 235 -9.88 -22.70 -4.45
C LEU A 235 -10.51 -22.47 -5.82
N GLU A 236 -11.78 -22.85 -5.99
CA GLU A 236 -12.55 -22.61 -7.21
C GLU A 236 -13.51 -21.42 -7.06
N THR A 237 -14.13 -21.29 -5.89
CA THR A 237 -15.08 -20.22 -5.55
C THR A 237 -14.76 -19.61 -4.18
N ILE A 238 -15.19 -18.37 -3.97
CA ILE A 238 -14.98 -17.62 -2.74
C ILE A 238 -16.33 -17.05 -2.28
N PRO A 239 -16.71 -17.23 -0.99
CA PRO A 239 -17.92 -16.59 -0.45
C PRO A 239 -17.76 -15.06 -0.39
N PRO A 240 -18.85 -14.27 -0.40
CA PRO A 240 -18.78 -12.82 -0.32
C PRO A 240 -18.02 -12.34 0.92
N LEU A 241 -16.90 -11.63 0.73
CA LEU A 241 -16.00 -11.23 1.81
C LEU A 241 -16.36 -9.89 2.46
N GLY A 242 -17.44 -9.25 2.04
CA GLY A 242 -17.80 -7.87 2.40
C GLY A 242 -17.92 -7.56 3.89
N GLU A 243 -18.17 -8.56 4.73
CA GLU A 243 -18.24 -8.40 6.19
C GLU A 243 -16.86 -8.24 6.86
N LEU A 244 -15.77 -8.56 6.15
CA LEU A 244 -14.38 -8.43 6.63
C LEU A 244 -13.89 -6.98 6.56
N ARG A 245 -14.60 -6.04 7.20
CA ARG A 245 -14.35 -4.59 7.09
C ARG A 245 -12.95 -4.12 7.55
N LYS A 246 -12.24 -4.92 8.34
CA LYS A 246 -10.88 -4.62 8.84
C LYS A 246 -9.76 -5.30 8.06
N VAL A 247 -10.08 -6.06 7.01
CA VAL A 247 -9.08 -6.77 6.24
C VAL A 247 -8.24 -5.78 5.45
N GLU A 248 -6.93 -5.82 5.62
CA GLU A 248 -5.97 -4.93 4.99
C GLU A 248 -5.28 -5.63 3.81
N ARG A 249 -5.07 -6.95 3.91
CA ARG A 249 -4.33 -7.76 2.96
C ARG A 249 -5.00 -9.11 2.71
N ILE A 250 -5.29 -9.40 1.45
CA ILE A 250 -5.84 -10.68 0.99
C ILE A 250 -4.92 -11.27 -0.08
N MET A 251 -4.53 -12.53 0.10
CA MET A 251 -3.63 -13.24 -0.79
C MET A 251 -4.28 -14.54 -1.24
N PHE A 252 -4.70 -14.57 -2.51
CA PHE A 252 -5.34 -15.71 -3.18
C PHE A 252 -4.55 -16.19 -4.39
N GLN A 253 -3.27 -15.84 -4.50
CA GLN A 253 -2.46 -16.25 -5.63
C GLN A 253 -2.30 -17.77 -5.74
N SER A 254 -2.19 -18.29 -6.97
CA SER A 254 -2.00 -19.71 -7.28
C SER A 254 -3.15 -20.57 -6.73
N ASN A 255 -4.36 -20.28 -7.20
CA ASN A 255 -5.59 -21.04 -6.98
C ASN A 255 -6.26 -21.33 -8.33
N ASN A 256 -7.47 -21.89 -8.33
CA ASN A 256 -8.24 -22.21 -9.53
C ASN A 256 -9.47 -21.29 -9.67
N LEU A 257 -9.38 -20.03 -9.22
CA LEU A 257 -10.53 -19.12 -9.19
C LEU A 257 -11.02 -18.82 -10.60
N GLN A 258 -12.32 -19.02 -10.85
CA GLN A 258 -12.95 -18.77 -12.15
C GLN A 258 -13.70 -17.43 -12.21
N GLU A 259 -13.90 -16.78 -11.06
CA GLU A 259 -14.58 -15.50 -10.95
C GLU A 259 -13.77 -14.53 -10.10
N PHE A 260 -13.93 -13.23 -10.36
CA PHE A 260 -13.37 -12.19 -9.50
C PHE A 260 -14.07 -12.23 -8.12
N PRO A 261 -13.36 -12.26 -6.98
CA PRO A 261 -13.99 -12.40 -5.67
C PRO A 261 -14.87 -11.20 -5.32
N ASP A 262 -16.01 -11.45 -4.67
CA ASP A 262 -16.84 -10.38 -4.13
C ASP A 262 -16.20 -9.79 -2.87
N ILE A 263 -15.55 -8.66 -3.05
CA ILE A 263 -14.88 -7.86 -2.02
C ILE A 263 -15.64 -6.57 -1.71
N SER A 264 -16.89 -6.44 -2.20
CA SER A 264 -17.73 -5.28 -1.97
C SER A 264 -17.90 -5.07 -0.47
N GLY A 265 -17.52 -3.89 0.05
CA GLY A 265 -17.59 -3.58 1.48
C GLY A 265 -16.30 -3.81 2.29
N CYS A 266 -15.24 -4.38 1.70
CA CYS A 266 -13.90 -4.45 2.32
C CYS A 266 -13.20 -3.08 2.36
N SER A 267 -13.70 -2.16 3.20
CA SER A 267 -13.29 -0.75 3.20
C SER A 267 -11.84 -0.49 3.64
N ALA A 268 -11.23 -1.39 4.40
CA ALA A 268 -9.82 -1.28 4.81
C ALA A 268 -8.83 -1.96 3.86
N LEU A 269 -9.28 -2.59 2.77
CA LEU A 269 -8.42 -3.41 1.91
C LEU A 269 -7.39 -2.55 1.16
N THR A 270 -6.12 -2.89 1.33
CA THR A 270 -4.99 -2.18 0.72
C THR A 270 -4.23 -3.04 -0.30
N VAL A 271 -4.18 -4.35 -0.09
CA VAL A 271 -3.44 -5.29 -0.95
C VAL A 271 -4.33 -6.47 -1.30
N LEU A 272 -4.50 -6.72 -2.60
CA LEU A 272 -5.19 -7.88 -3.15
C LEU A 272 -4.28 -8.58 -4.18
N HIS A 273 -3.94 -9.83 -3.90
CA HIS A 273 -3.17 -10.68 -4.81
C HIS A 273 -4.07 -11.81 -5.34
N LEU A 274 -4.26 -11.86 -6.66
CA LEU A 274 -5.06 -12.85 -7.39
C LEU A 274 -4.25 -13.50 -8.52
N ASP A 275 -2.93 -13.42 -8.43
CA ASP A 275 -1.99 -13.95 -9.42
C ASP A 275 -2.16 -15.46 -9.66
N ASN A 276 -1.89 -15.96 -10.87
CA ASN A 276 -1.98 -17.37 -11.23
C ASN A 276 -3.36 -17.98 -10.88
N ASN A 277 -4.41 -17.48 -11.50
CA ASN A 277 -5.78 -18.00 -11.38
C ASN A 277 -6.41 -18.12 -12.79
N ASN A 278 -7.70 -18.44 -12.87
CA ASN A 278 -8.45 -18.62 -14.12
C ASN A 278 -9.54 -17.54 -14.29
N ILE A 279 -9.29 -16.32 -13.81
CA ILE A 279 -10.28 -15.24 -13.82
C ILE A 279 -10.38 -14.63 -15.24
N PRO A 280 -11.57 -14.63 -15.88
CA PRO A 280 -11.75 -14.14 -17.26
C PRO A 280 -11.99 -12.64 -17.35
N GLU A 281 -12.55 -12.02 -16.32
CA GLU A 281 -12.86 -10.59 -16.30
C GLU A 281 -12.87 -10.02 -14.88
N ILE A 282 -12.76 -8.69 -14.79
CA ILE A 282 -12.88 -7.94 -13.55
C ILE A 282 -14.31 -7.41 -13.46
N ASP A 283 -15.10 -7.92 -12.51
CA ASP A 283 -16.48 -7.47 -12.30
C ASP A 283 -16.52 -6.06 -11.66
N PRO A 284 -17.04 -5.04 -12.36
CA PRO A 284 -17.10 -3.67 -11.85
C PRO A 284 -17.97 -3.49 -10.60
N GLN A 285 -18.98 -4.36 -10.40
CA GLN A 285 -19.88 -4.28 -9.24
C GLN A 285 -19.17 -4.70 -7.95
N ARG A 286 -18.30 -5.72 -8.05
CA ARG A 286 -17.51 -6.26 -6.93
C ARG A 286 -16.37 -5.34 -6.47
N LEU A 287 -16.13 -4.23 -7.19
CA LEU A 287 -15.15 -3.18 -6.84
C LEU A 287 -15.75 -2.02 -6.02
N GLU A 288 -17.03 -2.08 -5.67
CA GLU A 288 -17.68 -1.03 -4.87
C GLU A 288 -17.09 -0.94 -3.45
N ALA A 289 -16.85 0.29 -2.97
CA ALA A 289 -16.26 0.60 -1.66
C ALA A 289 -14.80 0.18 -1.42
N VAL A 290 -14.04 -0.26 -2.43
CA VAL A 290 -12.61 -0.64 -2.32
C VAL A 290 -11.64 0.51 -2.70
N GLY A 291 -12.03 1.77 -2.46
CA GLY A 291 -11.25 2.95 -2.87
C GLY A 291 -9.88 3.11 -2.17
N HIS A 292 -9.62 2.33 -1.12
CA HIS A 292 -8.36 2.31 -0.37
C HIS A 292 -7.31 1.33 -0.92
N LEU A 293 -7.65 0.58 -1.97
CA LEU A 293 -6.75 -0.41 -2.57
C LEU A 293 -5.51 0.29 -3.14
N LYS A 294 -4.34 -0.16 -2.70
CA LYS A 294 -3.02 0.33 -3.14
C LYS A 294 -2.35 -0.62 -4.11
N GLN A 295 -2.57 -1.93 -3.93
CA GLN A 295 -1.94 -2.94 -4.75
C GLN A 295 -2.98 -3.97 -5.20
N LEU A 296 -3.09 -4.13 -6.51
CA LEU A 296 -3.87 -5.16 -7.18
C LEU A 296 -2.97 -5.92 -8.13
N THR A 297 -2.74 -7.20 -7.87
CA THR A 297 -1.98 -8.07 -8.78
C THR A 297 -2.87 -9.21 -9.26
N MET A 298 -2.91 -9.39 -10.58
CA MET A 298 -3.71 -10.39 -11.27
C MET A 298 -2.90 -10.99 -12.43
N GLN A 299 -1.59 -11.18 -12.26
CA GLN A 299 -0.74 -11.74 -13.30
C GLN A 299 -1.16 -13.19 -13.61
N ASN A 300 -0.87 -13.70 -14.82
CA ASN A 300 -1.20 -15.08 -15.22
C ASN A 300 -2.67 -15.44 -14.94
N ASN A 301 -3.60 -14.64 -15.44
CA ASN A 301 -5.03 -14.94 -15.48
C ASN A 301 -5.49 -14.99 -16.95
N THR A 302 -6.79 -15.10 -17.18
CA THR A 302 -7.40 -15.11 -18.53
C THR A 302 -8.13 -13.82 -18.85
N ILE A 303 -7.70 -12.68 -18.27
CA ILE A 303 -8.40 -11.40 -18.40
C ILE A 303 -8.32 -10.88 -19.84
N GLU A 304 -9.47 -10.53 -20.45
CA GLU A 304 -9.52 -10.00 -21.82
C GLU A 304 -9.66 -8.48 -21.89
N VAL A 305 -10.42 -7.90 -20.94
CA VAL A 305 -10.80 -6.49 -20.93
C VAL A 305 -10.58 -5.90 -19.55
N ILE A 306 -10.02 -4.70 -19.51
CA ILE A 306 -9.96 -3.89 -18.28
C ILE A 306 -11.18 -2.97 -18.26
N PRO A 307 -12.06 -3.04 -17.25
CA PRO A 307 -13.23 -2.18 -17.15
C PRO A 307 -12.85 -0.72 -16.91
N GLU A 308 -13.68 0.23 -17.37
CA GLU A 308 -13.40 1.66 -17.18
C GLU A 308 -13.56 2.08 -15.71
N GLU A 309 -14.37 1.36 -14.95
CA GLU A 309 -14.64 1.55 -13.52
C GLU A 309 -13.40 1.37 -12.63
N ILE A 310 -12.29 0.87 -13.17
CA ILE A 310 -11.00 0.84 -12.48
C ILE A 310 -10.56 2.23 -12.00
N ILE A 311 -11.08 3.30 -12.60
CA ILE A 311 -10.89 4.69 -12.15
C ILE A 311 -11.33 4.93 -10.71
N LYS A 312 -12.25 4.12 -10.17
CA LYS A 312 -12.69 4.18 -8.77
C LYS A 312 -11.56 3.89 -7.78
N LEU A 313 -10.52 3.17 -8.21
CA LEU A 313 -9.36 2.81 -7.40
C LEU A 313 -8.32 3.95 -7.38
N ILE A 314 -8.71 5.10 -6.83
CA ILE A 314 -7.88 6.33 -6.85
C ILE A 314 -6.55 6.22 -6.11
N ASN A 315 -6.45 5.29 -5.15
CA ASN A 315 -5.25 5.07 -4.34
C ASN A 315 -4.35 3.95 -4.89
N LEU A 316 -4.68 3.39 -6.05
CA LEU A 316 -3.94 2.28 -6.63
C LEU A 316 -2.54 2.75 -7.02
N GLU A 317 -1.53 2.17 -6.38
CA GLU A 317 -0.11 2.43 -6.61
C GLU A 317 0.51 1.38 -7.54
N VAL A 318 0.13 0.11 -7.37
CA VAL A 318 0.64 -1.03 -8.11
C VAL A 318 -0.52 -1.78 -8.74
N PHE A 319 -0.51 -1.87 -10.07
CA PHE A 319 -1.47 -2.66 -10.83
C PHE A 319 -0.73 -3.58 -11.80
N ASP A 320 -0.77 -4.88 -11.51
CA ASP A 320 -0.11 -5.91 -12.32
C ASP A 320 -1.15 -6.79 -13.02
N LEU A 321 -1.13 -6.74 -14.35
CA LEU A 321 -1.96 -7.53 -15.25
C LEU A 321 -1.11 -8.32 -16.25
N SER A 322 0.16 -8.59 -15.91
CA SER A 322 1.07 -9.29 -16.80
C SER A 322 0.57 -10.70 -17.14
N HIS A 323 0.89 -11.19 -18.34
CA HIS A 323 0.54 -12.52 -18.83
C HIS A 323 -0.96 -12.82 -18.77
N ASN A 324 -1.78 -11.90 -19.29
CA ASN A 324 -3.22 -12.09 -19.51
C ASN A 324 -3.52 -12.08 -21.02
N ASN A 325 -4.80 -12.08 -21.40
CA ASN A 325 -5.25 -11.99 -22.79
C ASN A 325 -5.75 -10.59 -23.16
N ILE A 326 -5.19 -9.54 -22.52
CA ILE A 326 -5.72 -8.18 -22.65
C ILE A 326 -5.42 -7.64 -24.04
N SER A 327 -6.48 -7.14 -24.71
CA SER A 327 -6.39 -6.61 -26.07
C SER A 327 -6.23 -5.08 -26.12
N LEU A 328 -6.85 -4.38 -25.17
CA LEU A 328 -6.97 -2.92 -25.15
C LEU A 328 -6.75 -2.40 -23.74
N VAL A 329 -5.94 -1.35 -23.62
CA VAL A 329 -5.75 -0.61 -22.36
C VAL A 329 -6.62 0.64 -22.39
N PRO A 330 -7.61 0.79 -21.50
CA PRO A 330 -8.50 1.95 -21.48
C PRO A 330 -7.77 3.24 -21.07
N TYR A 331 -8.29 4.38 -21.53
CA TYR A 331 -7.70 5.70 -21.30
C TYR A 331 -7.69 6.10 -19.81
N CYS A 332 -8.66 5.59 -19.03
CA CYS A 332 -8.83 5.92 -17.62
C CYS A 332 -7.59 5.55 -16.77
N ILE A 333 -6.81 4.53 -17.17
CA ILE A 333 -5.57 4.14 -16.50
C ILE A 333 -4.53 5.26 -16.56
N GLY A 334 -4.49 6.01 -17.66
CA GLY A 334 -3.63 7.18 -17.79
C GLY A 334 -3.97 8.28 -16.78
N ILE A 335 -5.21 8.36 -16.31
CA ILE A 335 -5.71 9.44 -15.44
C ILE A 335 -5.53 9.12 -13.95
N LEU A 336 -5.27 7.86 -13.59
CA LEU A 336 -5.10 7.44 -12.19
C LEU A 336 -3.98 8.25 -11.51
N PRO A 337 -4.27 8.97 -10.39
CA PRO A 337 -3.37 9.97 -9.85
C PRO A 337 -2.17 9.37 -9.11
N ASN A 338 -2.35 8.21 -8.46
CA ASN A 338 -1.35 7.60 -7.58
C ASN A 338 -0.66 6.37 -8.19
N LEU A 339 -0.94 6.04 -9.45
CA LEU A 339 -0.42 4.84 -10.10
C LEU A 339 1.07 4.99 -10.39
N LYS A 340 1.90 4.25 -9.64
CA LYS A 340 3.36 4.25 -9.74
C LYS A 340 3.85 3.13 -10.66
N GLN A 341 3.21 1.97 -10.57
CA GLN A 341 3.61 0.77 -11.28
C GLN A 341 2.39 0.16 -11.96
N PHE A 342 2.45 0.11 -13.28
CA PHE A 342 1.48 -0.54 -14.16
C PHE A 342 2.24 -1.54 -15.02
N LEU A 343 1.99 -2.82 -14.81
CA LEU A 343 2.62 -3.93 -15.52
C LEU A 343 1.58 -4.64 -16.38
N ILE A 344 1.89 -4.79 -17.66
CA ILE A 344 1.00 -5.37 -18.68
C ILE A 344 1.77 -6.26 -19.66
N GLU A 345 2.95 -6.72 -19.25
CA GLU A 345 3.85 -7.50 -20.09
C GLU A 345 3.19 -8.84 -20.47
N GLY A 346 3.49 -9.40 -21.64
CA GLY A 346 2.95 -10.71 -22.03
C GLY A 346 1.45 -10.74 -22.39
N ASN A 347 0.83 -9.58 -22.68
CA ASN A 347 -0.53 -9.45 -23.20
C ASN A 347 -0.54 -9.22 -24.73
N ASN A 348 -1.71 -9.38 -25.37
CA ASN A 348 -1.91 -9.15 -26.81
C ASN A 348 -2.43 -7.74 -27.13
N ILE A 349 -1.72 -6.73 -26.63
CA ILE A 349 -2.19 -5.33 -26.64
C ILE A 349 -2.04 -4.72 -28.03
N LYS A 350 -3.13 -4.16 -28.57
CA LYS A 350 -3.16 -3.54 -29.90
C LYS A 350 -2.89 -2.04 -29.88
N ASN A 351 -3.31 -1.34 -28.83
CA ASN A 351 -3.26 0.13 -28.77
C ASN A 351 -1.94 0.69 -28.21
N VAL A 352 -1.16 -0.12 -27.49
CA VAL A 352 0.15 0.29 -26.96
C VAL A 352 1.23 -0.58 -27.60
N ARG A 353 2.21 0.04 -28.26
CA ARG A 353 3.31 -0.70 -28.91
C ARG A 353 4.21 -1.35 -27.85
N GLY A 354 4.72 -2.55 -28.14
CA GLY A 354 5.51 -3.34 -27.19
C GLY A 354 6.83 -2.69 -26.74
N ASP A 355 7.42 -1.81 -27.53
CA ASP A 355 8.60 -1.01 -27.16
C ASP A 355 8.29 0.02 -26.06
N ILE A 356 7.09 0.58 -26.06
CA ILE A 356 6.60 1.50 -25.02
C ILE A 356 6.38 0.74 -23.71
N ILE A 357 5.83 -0.48 -23.78
CA ILE A 357 5.61 -1.35 -22.62
C ILE A 357 6.95 -1.65 -21.92
N ARG A 358 7.99 -1.97 -22.69
CA ARG A 358 9.34 -2.27 -22.15
C ARG A 358 10.05 -1.07 -21.54
N CYS A 359 9.62 0.15 -21.87
CA CYS A 359 10.18 1.39 -21.32
C CYS A 359 9.60 1.73 -19.94
N GLY A 360 8.67 0.93 -19.42
CA GLY A 360 8.11 1.06 -18.08
C GLY A 360 6.90 2.00 -17.97
N THR A 361 6.31 1.99 -16.78
CA THR A 361 5.03 2.64 -16.46
C THR A 361 4.91 4.11 -16.88
N PRO A 362 5.90 5.00 -16.66
CA PRO A 362 5.76 6.43 -17.00
C PRO A 362 5.52 6.67 -18.49
N ARG A 363 6.15 5.88 -19.36
CA ARG A 363 6.04 6.03 -20.81
C ARG A 363 4.71 5.46 -21.33
N ILE A 364 4.22 4.38 -20.71
CA ILE A 364 2.90 3.81 -20.98
C ILE A 364 1.82 4.85 -20.65
N LEU A 365 1.86 5.43 -19.45
CA LEU A 365 0.88 6.44 -19.02
C LEU A 365 0.91 7.69 -19.89
N THR A 366 2.10 8.14 -20.28
CA THR A 366 2.26 9.30 -21.18
C THR A 366 1.69 9.01 -22.56
N HIS A 367 1.95 7.82 -23.12
CA HIS A 367 1.42 7.41 -24.42
C HIS A 367 -0.10 7.37 -24.42
N ILE A 368 -0.72 6.75 -23.40
CA ILE A 368 -2.18 6.65 -23.26
C ILE A 368 -2.82 8.03 -23.16
N ARG A 369 -2.19 8.97 -22.42
CA ARG A 369 -2.67 10.37 -22.31
C ARG A 369 -2.59 11.13 -23.65
N GLN A 370 -1.64 10.79 -24.51
CA GLN A 370 -1.42 11.45 -25.80
C GLN A 370 -2.29 10.88 -26.93
N THR A 371 -2.65 9.60 -26.87
CA THR A 371 -3.52 8.93 -27.85
C THR A 371 -5.01 9.26 -27.71
N VAL A 372 -5.38 10.21 -26.84
CA VAL A 372 -6.76 10.66 -26.68
C VAL A 372 -7.16 11.51 -27.88
N ASP A 373 -7.82 10.88 -28.86
CA ASP A 373 -8.52 11.57 -29.94
C ASP A 373 -9.68 12.40 -29.36
N VAL A 374 -9.71 13.68 -29.69
CA VAL A 374 -10.67 14.69 -29.24
C VAL A 374 -12.13 14.37 -29.67
N ASN A 375 -12.34 13.32 -30.48
CA ASN A 375 -13.62 13.02 -31.13
C ASN A 375 -14.31 11.71 -30.69
N THR A 376 -13.71 10.89 -29.81
CA THR A 376 -14.40 9.75 -29.19
C THR A 376 -14.85 10.09 -27.77
N SER A 377 -15.64 11.17 -27.67
CA SER A 377 -16.49 11.42 -26.51
C SER A 377 -17.63 10.38 -26.52
N MET A 378 -17.35 9.14 -26.15
CA MET A 378 -18.43 8.31 -25.58
C MET A 378 -18.82 8.93 -24.25
N ASN A 379 -20.12 9.20 -24.12
CA ASN A 379 -20.74 9.85 -22.98
C ASN A 379 -20.40 9.10 -21.68
N THR A 380 -19.43 9.62 -20.93
CA THR A 380 -19.19 9.32 -19.50
C THR A 380 -20.38 9.68 -18.59
N ARG A 381 -21.52 10.09 -19.16
CA ARG A 381 -22.75 10.49 -18.47
C ARG A 381 -23.72 9.37 -18.15
N GLU A 382 -23.61 8.19 -18.78
CA GLU A 382 -24.51 7.07 -18.47
C GLU A 382 -23.96 6.14 -17.37
N LEU A 383 -22.64 6.11 -17.15
CA LEU A 383 -22.01 5.23 -16.15
C LEU A 383 -21.76 5.90 -14.78
N LEU A 384 -22.02 7.20 -14.67
CA LEU A 384 -21.92 8.00 -13.43
C LEU A 384 -23.30 8.35 -12.83
N GLN A 385 -24.34 7.58 -13.14
CA GLN A 385 -25.55 7.59 -12.32
C GLN A 385 -25.48 6.48 -11.26
N PRO A 386 -25.02 6.78 -10.03
CA PRO A 386 -25.57 6.07 -8.89
C PRO A 386 -27.05 6.43 -8.82
N ASN A 387 -27.89 5.41 -8.69
CA ASN A 387 -29.29 5.60 -8.36
C ASN A 387 -29.39 6.49 -7.09
N ALA A 388 -29.80 7.73 -7.31
CA ALA A 388 -30.35 8.71 -6.37
C ALA A 388 -29.61 8.94 -5.03
N SER A 389 -28.71 9.92 -5.02
CA SER A 389 -28.85 11.04 -4.06
C SER A 389 -28.24 12.32 -4.64
N ASN A 390 -29.08 13.35 -4.74
CA ASN A 390 -28.68 14.68 -5.16
C ASN A 390 -27.69 15.27 -4.15
N SER A 391 -26.40 15.27 -4.48
CA SER A 391 -25.53 16.37 -4.08
C SER A 391 -24.44 16.52 -5.12
N ILE A 392 -24.42 17.67 -5.79
CA ILE A 392 -23.40 18.10 -6.76
C ILE A 392 -22.13 18.54 -6.00
N HIS A 393 -21.96 18.08 -4.76
CA HIS A 393 -21.06 18.67 -3.78
C HIS A 393 -20.09 17.59 -3.27
N PRO A 394 -18.78 17.92 -3.18
CA PRO A 394 -17.79 17.01 -2.64
C PRO A 394 -18.09 16.79 -1.15
N ASP A 395 -17.97 15.55 -0.70
CA ASP A 395 -18.23 15.21 0.69
C ASP A 395 -17.27 15.99 1.63
N LYS A 396 -17.84 16.71 2.59
CA LYS A 396 -17.13 17.49 3.62
C LYS A 396 -16.06 16.66 4.33
N TYR A 397 -16.35 15.39 4.60
CA TYR A 397 -15.40 14.50 5.29
C TYR A 397 -14.23 14.09 4.38
N MET A 398 -14.48 13.93 3.08
CA MET A 398 -13.42 13.68 2.10
C MET A 398 -12.48 14.89 2.01
N MET A 399 -13.01 16.11 1.90
CA MET A 399 -12.19 17.34 1.83
C MET A 399 -11.32 17.53 3.07
N LYS A 400 -11.83 17.22 4.26
CA LYS A 400 -11.06 17.34 5.52
C LYS A 400 -9.89 16.35 5.59
N ASN A 401 -10.04 15.15 5.02
CA ASN A 401 -9.01 14.13 5.05
C ASN A 401 -7.96 14.32 3.93
N THR A 402 -8.41 14.68 2.73
CA THR A 402 -7.53 14.83 1.55
C THR A 402 -6.91 16.21 1.44
N ARG A 403 -7.49 17.23 2.09
CA ARG A 403 -7.22 18.66 1.87
C ARG A 403 -7.30 19.06 0.38
N LEU A 404 -8.09 18.30 -0.40
CA LEU A 404 -8.32 18.50 -1.82
C LEU A 404 -9.79 18.84 -2.03
N PHE A 405 -10.03 19.99 -2.66
CA PHE A 405 -11.34 20.39 -3.16
C PHE A 405 -11.32 20.24 -4.68
N SER A 406 -11.92 19.16 -5.20
CA SER A 406 -11.99 18.90 -6.64
C SER A 406 -13.43 18.82 -7.12
N LEU A 407 -13.77 19.69 -8.07
CA LEU A 407 -15.02 19.69 -8.84
C LEU A 407 -14.73 19.62 -10.34
N ALA A 408 -13.62 18.99 -10.72
CA ALA A 408 -13.18 18.98 -12.12
C ALA A 408 -14.15 18.20 -13.02
N GLY A 409 -14.45 18.73 -14.22
CA GLY A 409 -15.22 18.01 -15.24
C GLY A 409 -16.74 17.96 -15.02
N GLN A 410 -17.29 18.75 -14.10
CA GLN A 410 -18.71 18.69 -13.72
C GLN A 410 -19.63 19.59 -14.56
N ASN A 411 -19.11 20.26 -15.60
CA ASN A 411 -19.85 21.21 -16.43
C ASN A 411 -20.49 22.37 -15.64
N LEU A 412 -19.91 22.76 -14.50
CA LEU A 412 -20.44 23.79 -13.64
C LEU A 412 -20.27 25.18 -14.27
N SER A 413 -21.33 25.99 -14.25
CA SER A 413 -21.27 27.42 -14.59
C SER A 413 -21.02 28.30 -13.37
N GLU A 414 -21.44 27.83 -12.19
CA GLU A 414 -21.27 28.50 -10.89
C GLU A 414 -20.98 27.47 -9.80
N ILE A 415 -20.39 27.93 -8.69
CA ILE A 415 -20.03 27.10 -7.53
C ILE A 415 -20.88 27.55 -6.35
N SER A 416 -21.54 26.59 -5.68
CA SER A 416 -22.37 26.87 -4.50
C SER A 416 -21.56 27.40 -3.33
N GLU A 417 -22.13 28.36 -2.60
CA GLU A 417 -21.49 29.01 -1.45
C GLU A 417 -21.24 28.06 -0.27
N GLU A 418 -22.13 27.10 -0.06
CA GLU A 418 -22.03 26.13 1.05
C GLU A 418 -20.77 25.26 0.94
N VAL A 419 -20.42 24.84 -0.28
CA VAL A 419 -19.24 24.00 -0.53
C VAL A 419 -17.94 24.77 -0.27
N MET A 420 -17.94 26.07 -0.52
CA MET A 420 -16.78 26.92 -0.26
C MET A 420 -16.56 27.13 1.24
N GLU A 421 -17.64 27.21 2.01
CA GLU A 421 -17.58 27.27 3.48
C GLU A 421 -17.05 25.94 4.05
N ASP A 422 -17.49 24.80 3.53
CA ASP A 422 -16.98 23.48 3.90
C ASP A 422 -15.49 23.31 3.52
N ALA A 423 -15.08 23.79 2.35
CA ALA A 423 -13.67 23.78 1.93
C ALA A 423 -12.79 24.69 2.79
N ALA A 424 -13.33 25.82 3.26
CA ALA A 424 -12.65 26.71 4.19
C ALA A 424 -12.48 26.05 5.57
N GLU A 425 -13.51 25.40 6.10
CA GLU A 425 -13.44 24.65 7.37
C GLU A 425 -12.45 23.48 7.27
N ALA A 426 -12.41 22.79 6.14
CA ALA A 426 -11.51 21.68 5.87
C ALA A 426 -10.03 22.10 5.68
N SER A 427 -9.71 23.40 5.63
CA SER A 427 -8.35 23.93 5.42
C SER A 427 -7.67 23.31 4.19
N VAL A 428 -8.40 23.31 3.08
CA VAL A 428 -7.97 22.74 1.79
C VAL A 428 -6.69 23.40 1.30
N THR A 429 -5.76 22.59 0.78
CA THR A 429 -4.49 23.05 0.21
C THR A 429 -4.49 23.03 -1.31
N THR A 430 -5.29 22.16 -1.94
CA THR A 430 -5.36 22.03 -3.40
C THR A 430 -6.79 22.23 -3.87
N ILE A 431 -7.00 23.15 -4.82
CA ILE A 431 -8.30 23.41 -5.43
C ILE A 431 -8.21 23.06 -6.92
N ASP A 432 -9.06 22.13 -7.37
CA ASP A 432 -9.18 21.73 -8.77
C ASP A 432 -10.60 21.94 -9.29
N LEU A 433 -10.79 23.03 -10.05
CA LEU A 433 -12.05 23.39 -10.70
C LEU A 433 -11.93 23.28 -12.22
N SER A 434 -10.98 22.48 -12.70
CA SER A 434 -10.70 22.36 -14.13
C SER A 434 -11.87 21.74 -14.92
N ARG A 435 -11.92 21.98 -16.23
CA ARG A 435 -12.92 21.39 -17.15
C ARG A 435 -14.36 21.70 -16.76
N ASN A 436 -14.62 22.94 -16.37
CA ASN A 436 -15.96 23.46 -16.10
C ASN A 436 -16.31 24.57 -17.10
N LYS A 437 -17.44 25.25 -16.88
CA LYS A 437 -17.92 26.36 -17.72
C LYS A 437 -17.92 27.68 -16.94
N LEU A 438 -17.01 27.82 -15.99
CA LEU A 438 -16.95 28.99 -15.11
C LEU A 438 -16.56 30.23 -15.91
N SER A 439 -17.39 31.27 -15.84
CA SER A 439 -17.12 32.59 -16.45
C SER A 439 -16.38 33.53 -15.50
N GLY A 440 -16.52 33.30 -14.19
CA GLY A 440 -15.83 34.02 -13.12
C GLY A 440 -15.72 33.18 -11.85
N LEU A 441 -14.93 33.65 -10.89
CA LEU A 441 -14.75 32.99 -9.60
C LEU A 441 -15.55 33.75 -8.51
N PRO A 442 -16.31 33.04 -7.67
CA PRO A 442 -17.09 33.66 -6.60
C PRO A 442 -16.20 34.23 -5.48
N ASN A 443 -16.60 35.39 -4.94
CA ASN A 443 -15.82 36.12 -3.92
C ASN A 443 -15.62 35.34 -2.62
N LYS A 444 -16.54 34.43 -2.27
CA LYS A 444 -16.42 33.61 -1.06
C LYS A 444 -15.24 32.64 -1.09
N MET A 445 -14.68 32.32 -2.27
CA MET A 445 -13.43 31.55 -2.38
C MET A 445 -12.24 32.23 -1.67
N SER A 446 -12.31 33.55 -1.47
CA SER A 446 -11.30 34.31 -0.73
C SER A 446 -11.13 33.88 0.73
N ALA A 447 -12.12 33.16 1.29
CA ALA A 447 -12.06 32.63 2.66
C ALA A 447 -11.07 31.46 2.81
N ILE A 448 -10.72 30.77 1.72
CA ILE A 448 -9.85 29.59 1.74
C ILE A 448 -8.38 30.03 1.63
N VAL A 449 -7.76 30.43 2.74
CA VAL A 449 -6.43 31.08 2.72
C VAL A 449 -5.26 30.09 2.56
N THR A 450 -5.48 28.80 2.81
CA THR A 450 -4.43 27.75 2.87
C THR A 450 -4.02 27.16 1.52
N VAL A 451 -4.49 27.73 0.41
CA VAL A 451 -4.30 27.18 -0.94
C VAL A 451 -2.83 27.29 -1.36
N ILE A 452 -2.30 26.16 -1.83
CA ILE A 452 -0.96 25.96 -2.38
C ILE A 452 -1.04 25.72 -3.89
N ASP A 453 -2.02 24.93 -4.34
CA ASP A 453 -2.20 24.57 -5.75
C ASP A 453 -3.60 24.95 -6.22
N LEU A 454 -3.69 25.81 -7.24
CA LEU A 454 -4.95 26.24 -7.84
C LEU A 454 -5.00 25.87 -9.32
N LYS A 455 -5.93 24.99 -9.68
CA LYS A 455 -6.15 24.52 -11.05
C LYS A 455 -7.52 24.97 -11.56
N LEU A 456 -7.50 25.80 -12.60
CA LEU A 456 -8.66 26.40 -13.25
C LEU A 456 -8.67 26.13 -14.77
N THR A 457 -7.89 25.13 -15.21
CA THR A 457 -7.71 24.75 -16.61
C THR A 457 -9.03 24.50 -17.33
N SER A 458 -9.16 24.88 -18.60
CA SER A 458 -10.34 24.58 -19.43
C SER A 458 -11.65 25.11 -18.82
N ASN A 459 -11.73 26.43 -18.65
CA ASN A 459 -12.94 27.14 -18.24
C ASN A 459 -13.27 28.26 -19.23
N HIS A 460 -14.17 29.18 -18.87
CA HIS A 460 -14.55 30.33 -19.68
C HIS A 460 -14.18 31.66 -19.00
N LEU A 461 -13.12 31.65 -18.17
CA LEU A 461 -12.71 32.82 -17.41
C LEU A 461 -12.21 33.93 -18.34
N ALA A 462 -12.82 35.10 -18.25
CA ALA A 462 -12.41 36.29 -18.99
C ALA A 462 -11.47 37.19 -18.18
N SER A 463 -11.54 37.13 -16.85
CA SER A 463 -10.66 37.82 -15.93
C SER A 463 -10.49 37.02 -14.64
N LEU A 464 -9.43 37.33 -13.88
CA LEU A 464 -9.23 36.82 -12.53
C LEU A 464 -9.47 37.92 -11.49
N PRO A 465 -10.09 37.60 -10.36
CA PRO A 465 -10.32 38.57 -9.29
C PRO A 465 -9.02 38.94 -8.54
N GLU A 466 -8.94 40.18 -8.06
CA GLU A 466 -7.77 40.73 -7.36
C GLU A 466 -7.42 39.99 -6.06
N TRP A 467 -8.44 39.42 -5.39
CA TRP A 467 -8.25 38.74 -4.11
C TRP A 467 -7.36 37.49 -4.20
N ILE A 468 -7.11 36.91 -5.38
CA ILE A 468 -6.17 35.78 -5.54
C ILE A 468 -4.78 36.19 -5.06
N GLY A 469 -4.29 37.35 -5.53
CA GLY A 469 -2.99 37.88 -5.15
C GLY A 469 -2.94 38.39 -3.70
N GLU A 470 -4.08 38.82 -3.15
CA GLU A 470 -4.18 39.32 -1.77
C GLU A 470 -4.28 38.22 -0.73
N LYS A 471 -5.05 37.16 -1.00
CA LYS A 471 -5.44 36.15 -0.01
C LYS A 471 -4.64 34.88 -0.12
N TYR A 472 -4.31 34.40 -1.32
CA TYR A 472 -3.61 33.12 -1.49
C TYR A 472 -2.09 33.28 -1.36
N LYS A 473 -1.64 33.78 -0.21
CA LYS A 473 -0.23 34.11 0.04
C LYS A 473 0.71 32.89 -0.01
N CYS A 474 0.19 31.68 0.15
CA CYS A 474 0.97 30.43 0.13
C CYS A 474 0.97 29.72 -1.23
N LEU A 475 0.35 30.31 -2.26
CA LEU A 475 0.20 29.69 -3.58
C LEU A 475 1.57 29.43 -4.21
N GLN A 476 1.78 28.19 -4.67
CA GLN A 476 2.98 27.72 -5.36
C GLN A 476 2.71 27.39 -6.82
N VAL A 477 1.54 26.84 -7.15
CA VAL A 477 1.15 26.47 -8.52
C VAL A 477 -0.16 27.14 -8.89
N LEU A 478 -0.16 27.85 -10.03
CA LEU A 478 -1.34 28.47 -10.61
C LEU A 478 -1.51 28.02 -12.07
N ASP A 479 -2.48 27.15 -12.32
CA ASP A 479 -2.85 26.72 -13.66
C ASP A 479 -4.16 27.36 -14.08
N ILE A 480 -4.08 28.31 -15.01
CA ILE A 480 -5.21 29.05 -15.60
C ILE A 480 -5.27 28.86 -17.11
N SER A 481 -4.71 27.75 -17.59
CA SER A 481 -4.63 27.44 -19.02
C SER A 481 -6.01 27.18 -19.65
N LYS A 482 -6.12 27.34 -20.97
CA LYS A 482 -7.35 27.09 -21.75
C LYS A 482 -8.55 27.90 -21.22
N ASN A 483 -8.37 29.21 -21.12
CA ASN A 483 -9.40 30.18 -20.73
C ASN A 483 -9.48 31.31 -21.78
N HIS A 484 -10.21 32.39 -21.47
CA HIS A 484 -10.36 33.56 -22.36
C HIS A 484 -9.68 34.81 -21.77
N LEU A 485 -8.64 34.62 -20.95
CA LEU A 485 -7.95 35.71 -20.25
C LEU A 485 -7.16 36.58 -21.22
N GLN A 486 -7.22 37.89 -21.01
CA GLN A 486 -6.44 38.90 -21.76
C GLN A 486 -5.39 39.58 -20.90
N SER A 487 -5.63 39.67 -19.59
CA SER A 487 -4.74 40.29 -18.61
C SER A 487 -4.80 39.54 -17.27
N LEU A 488 -3.83 39.84 -16.41
CA LEU A 488 -3.77 39.35 -15.03
C LEU A 488 -3.85 40.54 -14.06
N PRO A 489 -4.47 40.38 -12.86
CA PRO A 489 -4.50 41.42 -11.86
C PRO A 489 -3.09 41.69 -11.31
N SER A 490 -2.77 42.97 -11.06
CA SER A 490 -1.46 43.42 -10.57
C SER A 490 -1.04 42.76 -9.25
N ASN A 491 -2.02 42.43 -8.40
CA ASN A 491 -1.80 41.81 -7.09
C ASN A 491 -1.17 40.41 -7.17
N ILE A 492 -1.13 39.75 -8.34
CA ILE A 492 -0.39 38.48 -8.53
C ILE A 492 1.10 38.65 -8.25
N GLY A 493 1.67 39.82 -8.50
CA GLY A 493 3.05 40.15 -8.14
C GLY A 493 3.34 40.03 -6.63
N CYS A 494 2.31 40.09 -5.78
CA CYS A 494 2.47 39.94 -4.33
C CYS A 494 2.67 38.48 -3.86
N LEU A 495 2.61 37.48 -4.76
CA LEU A 495 2.69 36.06 -4.44
C LEU A 495 4.14 35.58 -4.31
N LYS A 496 4.69 35.70 -3.09
CA LYS A 496 6.12 35.42 -2.80
C LYS A 496 6.55 33.95 -2.95
N TYR A 497 5.61 33.01 -3.02
CA TYR A 497 5.90 31.57 -3.09
C TYR A 497 5.50 30.93 -4.42
N LEU A 498 4.94 31.71 -5.36
CA LEU A 498 4.49 31.19 -6.65
C LEU A 498 5.71 30.77 -7.49
N ARG A 499 5.76 29.49 -7.83
CA ARG A 499 6.87 28.87 -8.60
C ARG A 499 6.44 28.56 -10.03
N ASP A 500 5.24 28.04 -10.19
CA ASP A 500 4.75 27.57 -11.48
C ASP A 500 3.47 28.33 -11.86
N ILE A 501 3.49 28.94 -13.03
CA ILE A 501 2.30 29.56 -13.62
C ILE A 501 2.09 29.07 -15.06
N ASP A 502 0.90 28.55 -15.32
CA ASP A 502 0.46 28.15 -16.65
C ASP A 502 -0.68 29.06 -17.13
N ILE A 503 -0.35 29.89 -18.11
CA ILE A 503 -1.28 30.81 -18.80
C ILE A 503 -1.52 30.40 -20.25
N SER A 504 -1.18 29.17 -20.62
CA SER A 504 -1.29 28.69 -22.00
C SER A 504 -2.73 28.67 -22.52
N PHE A 505 -2.90 28.71 -23.85
CA PHE A 505 -4.23 28.69 -24.49
C PHE A 505 -5.18 29.79 -23.96
N ASN A 506 -4.70 31.02 -23.93
CA ASN A 506 -5.47 32.21 -23.56
C ASN A 506 -5.41 33.26 -24.69
N ARG A 507 -5.69 34.53 -24.38
CA ARG A 507 -5.74 35.64 -25.34
C ARG A 507 -4.78 36.77 -24.96
N PHE A 508 -3.66 36.44 -24.31
CA PHE A 508 -2.67 37.45 -23.91
C PHE A 508 -1.92 38.01 -25.13
N THR A 509 -1.89 39.34 -25.28
CA THR A 509 -1.15 40.04 -26.35
C THR A 509 0.29 40.39 -25.96
N GLU A 510 0.55 40.40 -24.65
CA GLU A 510 1.86 40.62 -24.03
C GLU A 510 1.95 39.79 -22.75
N LEU A 511 3.17 39.57 -22.27
CA LEU A 511 3.37 38.96 -20.95
C LEU A 511 2.91 39.93 -19.86
N PRO A 512 1.96 39.55 -18.98
CA PRO A 512 1.41 40.46 -17.97
C PRO A 512 2.48 41.02 -17.03
N GLU A 513 2.45 42.34 -16.80
CA GLU A 513 3.45 43.03 -15.96
C GLU A 513 3.56 42.43 -14.55
N ALA A 514 2.42 41.98 -13.99
CA ALA A 514 2.33 41.36 -12.67
C ALA A 514 3.22 40.13 -12.48
N ILE A 515 3.55 39.41 -13.57
CA ILE A 515 4.39 38.20 -13.50
C ILE A 515 5.85 38.57 -13.20
N TYR A 516 6.33 39.72 -13.69
CA TYR A 516 7.74 40.11 -13.52
C TYR A 516 8.12 40.42 -12.07
N ASP A 517 7.14 40.72 -11.22
CA ASP A 517 7.35 41.00 -9.80
C ASP A 517 7.35 39.71 -8.94
N VAL A 518 7.08 38.54 -9.52
CA VAL A 518 7.08 37.25 -8.83
C VAL A 518 8.51 36.67 -8.75
N GLU A 519 9.30 37.11 -7.77
CA GLU A 519 10.72 36.72 -7.64
C GLU A 519 10.97 35.21 -7.50
N ALA A 520 9.98 34.46 -7.00
CA ALA A 520 10.08 33.02 -6.77
C ALA A 520 9.77 32.15 -7.99
N LEU A 521 9.39 32.76 -9.12
CA LEU A 521 8.93 32.03 -10.31
C LEU A 521 10.04 31.20 -10.94
N GLU A 522 9.76 29.91 -11.14
CA GLU A 522 10.65 28.91 -11.73
C GLU A 522 10.17 28.50 -13.13
N SER A 523 8.85 28.41 -13.34
CA SER A 523 8.24 28.00 -14.60
C SER A 523 7.15 28.97 -15.06
N LEU A 524 7.29 29.46 -16.28
CA LEU A 524 6.29 30.26 -16.98
C LEU A 524 5.91 29.57 -18.29
N ILE A 525 4.70 29.02 -18.31
CA ILE A 525 4.12 28.36 -19.49
C ILE A 525 3.08 29.29 -20.11
N ALA A 526 3.37 29.83 -21.29
CA ALA A 526 2.55 30.82 -21.98
C ALA A 526 2.37 30.50 -23.48
N ASN A 527 2.39 29.21 -23.84
CA ASN A 527 2.16 28.78 -25.22
C ASN A 527 0.72 29.01 -25.68
N ASP A 528 0.52 29.09 -27.01
CA ASP A 528 -0.80 29.23 -27.62
C ASP A 528 -1.54 30.50 -27.12
N ASN A 529 -0.87 31.64 -27.24
CA ASN A 529 -1.38 32.97 -26.94
C ASN A 529 -1.15 33.93 -28.13
N GLN A 530 -1.33 35.23 -27.93
CA GLN A 530 -1.15 36.27 -28.97
C GLN A 530 0.04 37.18 -28.65
N ILE A 531 1.03 36.71 -27.89
CA ILE A 531 2.13 37.52 -27.39
C ILE A 531 3.00 38.02 -28.55
N ALA A 532 3.15 39.34 -28.67
CA ALA A 532 3.84 39.95 -29.80
C ALA A 532 5.32 40.31 -29.53
N LYS A 533 5.67 40.58 -28.26
CA LYS A 533 6.99 41.05 -27.85
C LYS A 533 7.46 40.35 -26.57
N ILE A 534 8.77 40.13 -26.49
CA ILE A 534 9.46 39.68 -25.29
C ILE A 534 10.17 40.88 -24.66
N ASP A 535 9.87 41.20 -23.40
CA ASP A 535 10.56 42.24 -22.64
C ASP A 535 11.69 41.64 -21.80
N VAL A 536 12.90 41.60 -22.37
CA VAL A 536 14.06 40.97 -21.72
C VAL A 536 14.49 41.70 -20.43
N PRO A 537 14.55 43.05 -20.36
CA PRO A 537 14.85 43.76 -19.12
C PRO A 537 13.93 43.38 -17.95
N MET A 538 12.65 43.16 -18.23
CA MET A 538 11.70 42.73 -17.19
C MET A 538 11.85 41.25 -16.84
N LEU A 539 12.14 40.37 -17.81
CA LEU A 539 12.44 38.95 -17.54
C LEU A 539 13.73 38.76 -16.73
N GLU A 540 14.71 39.65 -16.85
CA GLU A 540 15.96 39.58 -16.06
C GLU A 540 15.71 39.73 -14.54
N LYS A 541 14.60 40.37 -14.14
CA LYS A 541 14.18 40.43 -12.73
C LYS A 541 13.88 39.05 -12.15
N LEU A 542 13.44 38.09 -12.97
CA LEU A 542 13.05 36.74 -12.57
C LEU A 542 14.28 35.83 -12.42
N LYS A 543 15.02 36.03 -11.34
CA LYS A 543 16.29 35.34 -11.09
C LYS A 543 16.17 33.82 -10.97
N ARG A 544 15.00 33.27 -10.70
CA ARG A 544 14.78 31.82 -10.55
C ARG A 544 14.16 31.14 -11.77
N LEU A 545 13.84 31.91 -12.82
CA LEU A 545 13.16 31.38 -14.00
C LEU A 545 14.04 30.35 -14.71
N ALA A 546 13.57 29.11 -14.75
CA ALA A 546 14.24 27.97 -15.36
C ALA A 546 13.51 27.49 -16.61
N VAL A 547 12.17 27.61 -16.66
CA VAL A 547 11.35 27.16 -17.78
C VAL A 547 10.56 28.33 -18.34
N LEU A 548 10.72 28.60 -19.63
CA LEU A 548 9.97 29.61 -20.37
C LEU A 548 9.44 29.00 -21.67
N ASN A 549 8.13 28.80 -21.74
CA ASN A 549 7.46 28.31 -22.94
C ASN A 549 6.62 29.41 -23.58
N LEU A 550 7.04 29.88 -24.76
CA LEU A 550 6.33 30.88 -25.57
C LEU A 550 5.98 30.32 -26.96
N THR A 551 5.82 29.00 -27.06
CA THR A 551 5.45 28.32 -28.31
C THR A 551 4.10 28.83 -28.85
N ASN A 552 3.93 28.87 -30.17
CA ASN A 552 2.66 29.28 -30.81
C ASN A 552 2.14 30.64 -30.32
N ASN A 553 2.95 31.69 -30.50
CA ASN A 553 2.59 33.07 -30.22
C ASN A 553 2.80 33.95 -31.47
N ASN A 554 2.63 35.27 -31.36
CA ASN A 554 2.81 36.22 -32.47
C ASN A 554 4.13 37.00 -32.38
N ILE A 555 5.18 36.39 -31.82
CA ILE A 555 6.45 37.08 -31.55
C ILE A 555 7.15 37.39 -32.87
N ALA A 556 7.31 38.69 -33.17
CA ALA A 556 7.86 39.14 -34.46
C ALA A 556 9.40 39.12 -34.50
N HIS A 557 10.05 39.34 -33.36
CA HIS A 557 11.50 39.34 -33.23
C HIS A 557 11.89 38.80 -31.85
N VAL A 558 12.90 37.92 -31.83
CA VAL A 558 13.50 37.40 -30.59
C VAL A 558 14.70 38.29 -30.24
N PRO A 559 14.66 39.05 -29.13
CA PRO A 559 15.79 39.90 -28.74
C PRO A 559 17.03 39.05 -28.41
N PRO A 560 18.22 39.36 -28.96
CA PRO A 560 19.47 38.67 -28.66
C PRO A 560 19.82 38.62 -27.16
N GLU A 561 19.42 39.65 -26.41
CA GLU A 561 19.64 39.81 -24.97
C GLU A 561 19.00 38.66 -24.16
N LEU A 562 18.01 37.96 -24.70
CA LEU A 562 17.40 36.78 -24.07
C LEU A 562 18.45 35.69 -23.80
N GLY A 563 19.52 35.64 -24.61
CA GLY A 563 20.66 34.75 -24.40
C GLY A 563 21.43 34.99 -23.08
N ASN A 564 21.29 36.16 -22.46
CA ASN A 564 21.95 36.48 -21.19
C ASN A 564 21.26 35.84 -19.97
N LEU A 565 20.05 35.29 -20.12
CA LEU A 565 19.31 34.60 -19.06
C LEU A 565 19.89 33.20 -18.81
N LYS A 566 21.02 33.14 -18.09
CA LYS A 566 21.78 31.90 -17.81
C LYS A 566 21.02 30.87 -16.96
N ASN A 567 19.95 31.28 -16.28
CA ASN A 567 19.17 30.40 -15.42
C ASN A 567 18.13 29.56 -16.18
N LEU A 568 17.81 29.94 -17.44
CA LEU A 568 16.89 29.20 -18.28
C LEU A 568 17.48 27.86 -18.71
N ARG A 569 16.80 26.79 -18.31
CA ARG A 569 17.09 25.39 -18.69
C ARG A 569 16.22 24.93 -19.85
N ASN A 570 15.00 25.45 -19.95
CA ASN A 570 14.04 25.08 -20.99
C ASN A 570 13.45 26.34 -21.63
N LEU A 571 13.80 26.58 -22.90
CA LEU A 571 13.29 27.70 -23.69
C LEU A 571 12.62 27.18 -24.95
N LEU A 572 11.31 27.38 -25.06
CA LEU A 572 10.53 26.96 -26.22
C LEU A 572 9.95 28.18 -26.93
N LEU A 573 10.34 28.37 -28.20
CA LEU A 573 9.97 29.52 -29.03
C LEU A 573 9.34 29.11 -30.39
N SER A 574 9.09 27.82 -30.61
CA SER A 574 8.57 27.33 -31.89
C SER A 574 7.18 27.88 -32.22
N GLY A 575 6.80 27.89 -33.50
CA GLY A 575 5.46 28.32 -33.92
C GLY A 575 5.17 29.83 -33.84
N ASN A 576 6.21 30.66 -33.80
CA ASN A 576 6.11 32.13 -33.82
C ASN A 576 6.39 32.73 -35.22
N CYS A 577 6.11 34.02 -35.39
CA CYS A 577 6.21 34.73 -36.68
C CYS A 577 7.60 35.30 -37.02
N PHE A 578 8.61 35.13 -36.16
CA PHE A 578 9.96 35.62 -36.41
C PHE A 578 10.69 34.78 -37.48
N LYS A 579 11.55 35.44 -38.28
CA LYS A 579 12.38 34.77 -39.30
C LYS A 579 13.68 34.16 -38.76
N TYR A 580 14.19 34.73 -37.66
CA TYR A 580 15.40 34.31 -36.98
C TYR A 580 15.14 34.28 -35.47
N PRO A 581 15.59 33.26 -34.72
CA PRO A 581 16.37 32.09 -35.13
C PRO A 581 15.64 31.14 -36.10
N ARG A 582 16.37 30.45 -36.99
CA ARG A 582 15.76 29.46 -37.91
C ARG A 582 15.24 28.25 -37.14
N GLN A 583 14.24 27.56 -37.68
CA GLN A 583 13.63 26.37 -37.04
C GLN A 583 14.65 25.28 -36.67
N ALA A 584 15.70 25.08 -37.48
CA ALA A 584 16.79 24.14 -37.16
C ALA A 584 17.57 24.49 -35.88
N ILE A 585 17.61 25.78 -35.51
CA ILE A 585 18.21 26.26 -34.26
C ILE A 585 17.24 26.07 -33.10
N LEU A 586 15.95 26.29 -33.32
CA LEU A 586 14.91 26.09 -32.30
C LEU A 586 14.69 24.62 -31.91
N MET A 587 15.12 23.67 -32.74
CA MET A 587 15.03 22.22 -32.49
C MET A 587 16.23 21.67 -31.71
N LYS A 588 17.23 22.51 -31.44
CA LYS A 588 18.41 22.17 -30.62
C LYS A 588 18.12 22.40 -29.14
N ASP A 589 19.03 21.95 -28.28
CA ASP A 589 18.90 22.14 -26.84
C ASP A 589 18.90 23.63 -26.45
N THR A 590 18.23 23.95 -25.34
CA THR A 590 18.09 25.33 -24.83
C THR A 590 19.41 26.08 -24.74
N GLU A 591 20.49 25.41 -24.31
CA GLU A 591 21.81 26.03 -24.18
C GLU A 591 22.40 26.44 -25.55
N GLU A 592 22.12 25.67 -26.60
CA GLU A 592 22.52 26.00 -27.98
C GLU A 592 21.71 27.19 -28.51
N ILE A 593 20.41 27.26 -28.19
CA ILE A 593 19.56 28.42 -28.53
C ILE A 593 20.08 29.69 -27.83
N LEU A 594 20.37 29.61 -26.53
CA LEU A 594 20.88 30.74 -25.74
C LEU A 594 22.29 31.17 -26.18
N SER A 595 23.18 30.23 -26.55
CA SER A 595 24.50 30.57 -27.09
C SER A 595 24.42 31.23 -28.47
N TYR A 596 23.51 30.76 -29.34
CA TYR A 596 23.24 31.41 -30.62
C TYR A 596 22.77 32.86 -30.44
N LEU A 597 21.83 33.10 -29.51
CA LEU A 597 21.35 34.44 -29.21
C LEU A 597 22.45 35.34 -28.64
N ARG A 598 23.31 34.82 -27.74
CA ARG A 598 24.46 35.57 -27.20
C ARG A 598 25.45 36.04 -28.28
N ASN A 599 25.69 35.21 -29.29
CA ASN A 599 26.61 35.57 -30.39
C ASN A 599 26.07 36.68 -31.30
N LEU A 600 24.77 37.00 -31.21
CA LEU A 600 24.12 38.08 -31.97
C LEU A 600 24.12 39.42 -31.23
N ILE A 601 24.54 39.45 -29.96
CA ILE A 601 24.64 40.69 -29.17
C ILE A 601 25.85 41.49 -29.70
N PRO A 602 25.67 42.74 -30.18
CA PRO A 602 26.78 43.60 -30.57
C PRO A 602 27.74 43.79 -29.38
N GLN A 603 29.04 43.56 -29.59
CA GLN A 603 30.08 43.74 -28.57
C GLN A 603 30.27 45.21 -28.17
#